data_AF-A0A934B064-F1
#
_entry.id   AF-A0A934B064-F1
#
_cell.length_a   1.000
_cell.length_b   1.000
_cell.length_c   1.000
_cell.angle_alpha   90.00
_cell.angle_beta   90.00
_cell.angle_gamma   90.00
#
_symmetry.space_group_name_H-M   'P 1'
#
loop_
_entity.id
_entity.type
_entity.pdbx_description
1 polymer ?
#
loop_
_entity_poly.entity_id
_entity_poly.type
_entity_poly.pdbx_seq_one_letter_code
_entity_poly.pdbx_strand_id
1 'polypeptide(L)' 'MKVIYLDNNATTKVADEVREAMLPYLSELYGNPSS' A
#
# COMPACT_ATOMS: atom_id res chain seq x y z
N MET A 1 17.30 3.32 20.09
CA MET A 1 17.46 1.94 19.58
C MET A 1 17.04 1.94 18.11
N LYS A 2 17.83 1.35 17.19
CA LYS A 2 17.49 1.32 15.76
C LYS A 2 16.56 0.14 15.48
N VAL A 3 15.44 0.38 14.80
CA VAL A 3 14.55 -0.70 14.34
C VAL A 3 15.16 -1.35 13.10
N ILE A 4 15.24 -2.68 13.10
CA ILE A 4 15.74 -3.48 11.97
C ILE A 4 14.68 -4.53 11.66
N TYR A 5 14.14 -4.50 10.44
CA TYR A 5 13.13 -5.46 9.98
C TYR A 5 13.81 -6.54 9.13
N LEU A 6 13.75 -7.80 9.59
CA LEU A 6 14.46 -8.92 8.97
C LEU A 6 13.51 -10.05 8.51
N ASP A 7 12.20 -9.91 8.72
CA ASP A 7 11.21 -10.96 8.40
C ASP A 7 10.49 -10.72 7.07
N ASN A 8 11.25 -10.40 6.03
CA ASN A 8 10.70 -10.14 4.68
C ASN A 8 10.09 -11.39 4.03
N ASN A 9 10.41 -12.59 4.54
CA ASN A 9 9.85 -13.85 4.04
C ASN A 9 8.40 -14.06 4.49
N ALA A 10 8.00 -13.52 5.64
CA ALA A 10 6.61 -13.59 6.09
C ALA A 10 5.73 -12.55 5.38
N THR A 11 6.20 -11.32 5.28
CA THR A 11 5.53 -10.22 4.57
C THR A 11 6.50 -9.07 4.32
N THR A 12 6.09 -8.06 3.55
CA THR A 12 6.93 -6.92 3.20
C THR A 12 6.20 -5.60 3.35
N LYS A 13 6.95 -4.52 3.59
CA LYS A 13 6.40 -3.16 3.47
C LYS A 13 5.90 -2.94 2.04
N VAL A 14 4.73 -2.32 1.88
CA VAL A 14 4.23 -1.87 0.59
C VAL A 14 5.24 -0.89 -0.05
N ALA A 15 5.60 -1.15 -1.31
CA ALA A 15 6.46 -0.26 -2.09
C ALA A 15 5.78 1.11 -2.25
N ASP A 16 6.55 2.19 -2.22
CA ASP A 16 5.96 3.54 -2.24
C ASP A 16 5.21 3.78 -3.57
N GLU A 17 5.73 3.31 -4.70
CA GLU A 17 5.04 3.35 -6.00
C GLU A 17 3.68 2.63 -6.02
N VAL A 18 3.57 1.49 -5.32
CA VAL A 18 2.31 0.76 -5.18
C VAL A 18 1.34 1.54 -4.31
N ARG A 19 1.82 2.12 -3.20
CA ARG A 19 0.98 2.97 -2.33
C ARG A 19 0.44 4.17 -3.10
N GLU A 20 1.29 4.91 -3.80
CA GLU A 20 0.88 6.09 -4.57
C GLU A 20 -0.11 5.74 -5.67
N ALA A 21 0.08 4.60 -6.36
CA ALA A 21 -0.87 4.13 -7.36
C ALA A 21 -2.24 3.73 -6.77
N MET A 22 -2.29 3.28 -5.52
CA MET A 22 -3.52 2.85 -4.85
C MET A 22 -4.31 3.99 -4.20
N LEU A 23 -3.64 5.03 -3.70
CA LEU A 23 -4.28 6.10 -2.92
C LEU A 23 -5.49 6.76 -3.59
N PRO A 24 -5.50 7.07 -4.91
CA PRO A 24 -6.64 7.71 -5.56
C PRO A 24 -7.95 6.92 -5.42
N TYR A 25 -7.89 5.59 -5.40
CA TYR A 25 -9.06 4.72 -5.27
C TYR A 25 -9.65 4.67 -3.86
N LEU A 26 -8.95 5.25 -2.88
CA LEU A 26 -9.41 5.38 -1.51
C LEU A 26 -9.96 6.79 -1.20
N SER A 27 -9.77 7.77 -2.09
CA SER A 27 -10.14 9.17 -1.86
C SER A 27 -10.97 9.80 -2.98
N GLU A 28 -10.47 9.81 -4.21
CA GLU A 28 -11.09 10.52 -5.34
C GLU A 28 -11.92 9.60 -6.23
N LEU A 29 -11.41 8.38 -6.47
CA LEU A 29 -11.99 7.37 -7.34
C LEU A 29 -12.61 6.22 -6.52
N TYR A 30 -13.42 6.57 -5.52
CA TYR A 30 -14.02 5.62 -4.57
C TYR A 30 -15.34 4.98 -5.06
N GLY A 31 -15.73 5.24 -6.31
CA GLY A 31 -16.98 4.76 -6.89
C GLY A 31 -17.04 3.23 -6.93
N ASN A 32 -18.24 2.69 -6.83
CA ASN A 32 -18.45 1.26 -7.09
C ASN A 32 -18.13 0.98 -8.57
N PRO A 33 -17.24 0.03 -8.90
CA PRO A 33 -16.88 -0.28 -10.28
C PRO A 33 -18.05 -0.75 -11.17
N SER A 34 -19.19 -1.11 -10.58
CA SER A 34 -20.38 -1.58 -11.30
C SER A 34 -21.47 -0.50 -11.48
N SER A 35 -21.26 0.70 -10.92
CA SER A 35 -22.19 1.83 -11.07
C SER A 35 -21.94 2.65 -12.32
#